data_AF-A0A3S1SNF4-F1
#
_entry.id   AF-A0A3S1SNF4-F1
#
_cell.length_a   1.000
_cell.length_b   1.000
_cell.length_c   1.000
_cell.angle_alpha   90.00
_cell.angle_beta   90.00
_cell.angle_gamma   90.00
#
_symmetry.space_group_name_H-M   'P 1'
#
loop_
_entity.id
_entity.type
_entity.pdbx_description
1 polymer ?
#
loop_
_entity_poly.entity_id
_entity_poly.type
_entity_poly.pdbx_seq_one_letter_code
_entity_poly.pdbx_strand_id
1 'polypeptide(L)'
;MSAYARARHIVSGSAALALALWLTPAASPAEPVDVELVLAVDVSLSMSPAELEIQRHGYAAALMHDNVLKAIADGAYGKIAVTYV
;
A
#
# COMPACT_ATOMS: atom_id res chain seq x y z
N MET A 1 -32.36 43.55 7.60
CA MET A 1 -32.25 42.24 8.28
C MET A 1 -31.63 41.12 7.40
N SER A 2 -31.03 41.42 6.24
CA SER A 2 -30.48 40.39 5.30
C SER A 2 -29.00 40.04 5.53
N ALA A 3 -28.19 40.97 6.06
CA ALA A 3 -26.75 40.77 6.26
C ALA A 3 -26.40 39.76 7.38
N TYR A 4 -27.19 39.75 8.46
CA TYR A 4 -27.00 38.84 9.60
C TYR A 4 -27.28 37.37 9.26
N ALA A 5 -28.21 37.10 8.34
CA ALA A 5 -28.48 35.75 7.87
C ALA A 5 -27.33 35.21 7.01
N ARG A 6 -26.77 36.01 6.10
CA ARG A 6 -25.59 35.63 5.31
C ARG A 6 -24.36 35.36 6.17
N ALA A 7 -24.09 36.22 7.15
CA ALA A 7 -22.97 36.02 8.08
C ALA A 7 -23.08 34.70 8.86
N ARG A 8 -24.29 34.30 9.30
CA ARG A 8 -24.53 33.02 9.97
C ARG A 8 -24.32 31.81 9.03
N HIS A 9 -24.79 31.88 7.79
CA HIS A 9 -24.56 30.80 6.81
C HIS A 9 -23.08 30.66 6.43
N ILE A 10 -22.33 31.77 6.38
CA ILE A 10 -20.89 31.75 6.13
C ILE A 10 -20.16 31.10 7.32
N VAL A 11 -20.50 31.48 8.56
CA VAL A 11 -19.87 30.89 9.76
C VAL A 11 -20.19 29.40 9.91
N SER A 12 -21.45 28.98 9.68
CA SER A 12 -21.82 27.57 9.71
C SER A 12 -21.19 26.75 8.58
N GLY A 13 -21.05 27.33 7.38
CA GLY A 13 -20.36 26.69 6.26
C GLY A 13 -18.87 26.49 6.53
N SER A 14 -18.19 27.49 7.10
CA SER A 14 -16.78 27.40 7.49
C SER A 14 -16.55 26.38 8.61
N ALA A 15 -17.45 26.31 9.60
CA ALA A 15 -17.37 25.33 10.68
C ALA A 15 -17.57 23.89 10.17
N ALA A 16 -18.51 23.68 9.24
CA ALA A 16 -18.73 22.38 8.61
C ALA A 16 -17.53 21.95 7.74
N LEU A 17 -16.93 22.88 6.99
CA LEU A 17 -15.74 22.61 6.19
C LEU A 17 -14.52 22.29 7.05
N ALA A 18 -14.31 23.03 8.15
CA ALA A 18 -13.25 22.73 9.10
C ALA A 18 -13.46 21.33 9.71
N LEU A 19 -14.66 21.03 10.21
CA LEU A 19 -14.94 19.71 10.77
C LEU A 19 -14.72 18.58 9.74
N ALA A 20 -15.12 18.79 8.49
CA ALA A 20 -14.89 17.84 7.41
C ALA A 20 -13.40 17.59 7.15
N LEU A 21 -12.57 18.65 7.14
CA LEU A 21 -11.11 18.55 6.97
C LEU A 21 -10.42 17.90 8.18
N TRP A 22 -10.96 18.05 9.38
CA TRP A 22 -10.43 17.39 10.58
C TRP A 22 -10.78 15.91 10.67
N LEU A 23 -11.89 15.52 10.03
CA LEU A 23 -12.36 14.13 9.94
C LEU A 23 -11.74 13.36 8.76
N THR A 24 -10.99 14.03 7.86
CA THR A 24 -10.30 13.30 6.80
C THR A 24 -9.21 12.44 7.42
N PRO A 25 -9.24 11.10 7.25
CA PRO A 25 -8.15 10.26 7.70
C PRO A 25 -6.88 10.72 7.01
N ALA A 26 -5.84 10.98 7.81
CA ALA A 26 -4.53 11.27 7.26
C ALA A 26 -4.08 10.05 6.44
N ALA A 27 -3.69 10.27 5.19
CA ALA A 27 -3.04 9.23 4.41
C ALA A 27 -1.77 8.83 5.17
N SER A 28 -1.68 7.55 5.55
CA SER A 28 -0.43 7.02 6.08
C SER A 28 0.59 7.06 4.94
N PRO A 29 1.75 7.72 5.11
CA PRO A 29 2.79 7.63 4.11
C PRO A 29 3.18 6.16 3.93
N ALA A 30 3.50 5.78 2.70
CA ALA A 30 4.04 4.45 2.44
C ALA A 30 5.28 4.23 3.32
N GLU A 31 5.38 3.05 3.91
CA GLU A 31 6.54 2.70 4.71
C GLU A 31 7.78 2.67 3.78
N PRO A 32 8.90 3.30 4.17
CA PRO A 32 10.10 3.24 3.35
C PRO A 32 10.65 1.82 3.32
N VAL A 33 10.93 1.34 2.11
CA VAL A 33 11.48 0.01 1.82
C VAL A 33 12.69 0.13 0.91
N ASP A 34 13.59 -0.85 1.00
CA ASP A 34 14.80 -0.89 0.18
C ASP A 34 14.49 -1.38 -1.25
N VAL A 35 13.47 -2.23 -1.40
CA VAL A 35 13.01 -2.79 -2.68
C VAL A 35 11.49 -2.94 -2.70
N GLU A 36 10.89 -2.58 -3.83
CA GLU A 36 9.51 -2.90 -4.18
C GLU A 36 9.50 -4.04 -5.21
N LEU A 37 9.02 -5.22 -4.82
CA LEU A 37 8.98 -6.41 -5.65
C LEU A 37 7.55 -6.71 -6.11
N VAL A 38 7.34 -6.79 -7.42
CA VAL A 38 6.07 -7.22 -8.03
C VAL A 38 6.27 -8.58 -8.69
N LEU A 39 5.63 -9.60 -8.14
CA LEU A 39 5.53 -10.93 -8.74
C LEU A 39 4.31 -10.96 -9.65
N ALA A 40 4.53 -10.79 -10.95
CA ALA A 40 3.50 -10.90 -11.97
C ALA A 40 3.37 -12.37 -12.40
N VAL A 41 2.40 -13.08 -11.84
CA VAL A 41 2.29 -14.53 -12.00
C VAL A 41 1.23 -14.89 -13.03
N ASP A 42 1.57 -15.83 -13.92
CA ASP A 42 0.61 -16.36 -14.87
C ASP A 42 -0.39 -17.32 -14.20
N VAL A 43 -1.68 -17.06 -14.41
CA VAL A 43 -2.81 -17.90 -13.96
C VAL A 43 -3.68 -18.35 -15.14
N SER A 44 -3.08 -18.45 -16.33
CA SER A 44 -3.74 -18.90 -17.55
C SER A 44 -4.32 -20.31 -17.43
N LEU A 45 -5.33 -20.63 -18.24
CA LEU A 45 -5.94 -21.98 -18.29
C LEU A 45 -4.98 -23.09 -18.74
N SER A 46 -3.85 -22.72 -19.36
CA SER A 46 -2.77 -23.66 -19.68
C SER A 46 -1.92 -24.05 -18.48
N MET A 47 -2.01 -23.32 -17.36
CA MET A 47 -1.29 -23.65 -16.14
C MET A 47 -2.05 -24.71 -15.35
N SER A 48 -1.44 -25.88 -15.20
CA SER A 48 -1.97 -26.92 -14.33
C SER A 48 -1.78 -26.55 -12.85
N PRO A 49 -2.63 -27.07 -11.93
CA PRO A 49 -2.45 -26.86 -10.50
C PRO A 49 -1.08 -27.30 -9.98
N ALA A 50 -0.51 -28.37 -10.55
CA ALA A 50 0.81 -28.86 -10.17
C ALA A 50 1.93 -27.90 -10.60
N GLU A 51 1.85 -27.32 -11.80
CA GLU A 51 2.81 -26.32 -12.27
C GLU A 51 2.74 -25.05 -11.43
N LEU A 52 1.53 -24.59 -11.08
CA LEU A 52 1.35 -23.45 -10.17
C LEU A 52 1.96 -23.73 -8.81
N GLU A 53 1.80 -24.94 -8.27
CA GLU A 53 2.38 -25.32 -6.99
C GLU A 53 3.92 -25.30 -7.03
N ILE A 54 4.51 -25.85 -8.09
CA ILE A 54 5.96 -25.81 -8.30
C ILE A 54 6.46 -24.37 -8.40
N GLN A 55 5.75 -23.50 -9.12
CA GLN A 55 6.10 -22.09 -9.24
C GLN A 55 6.06 -21.38 -7.88
N ARG A 56 5.00 -21.57 -7.09
CA ARG A 56 4.86 -20.96 -5.75
C ARG A 56 5.94 -21.42 -4.79
N HIS A 57 6.29 -22.70 -4.81
CA HIS A 57 7.44 -23.22 -4.07
C HIS A 57 8.75 -22.57 -4.50
N GLY A 58 8.94 -22.38 -5.81
CA GLY A 58 10.11 -21.68 -6.37
C GLY A 58 10.22 -20.24 -5.88
N TYR A 59 9.11 -19.49 -5.88
CA TYR A 59 9.09 -18.12 -5.38
C TYR A 59 9.41 -18.06 -3.88
N ALA A 60 8.79 -18.94 -3.08
CA ALA A 60 9.05 -19.01 -1.64
C ALA A 60 10.52 -19.38 -1.35
N ALA A 61 11.07 -20.37 -2.05
CA ALA A 61 12.47 -20.76 -1.91
C ALA A 61 13.43 -19.62 -2.29
N ALA A 62 13.13 -18.87 -3.35
CA ALA A 62 13.93 -17.70 -3.75
C ALA A 62 13.90 -16.59 -2.68
N LEU A 63 12.72 -16.27 -2.12
CA LEU A 63 12.58 -15.25 -1.07
C LEU A 63 13.26 -15.66 0.25
N MET A 64 13.32 -16.95 0.55
CA MET A 64 13.97 -17.48 1.75
C MET A 64 15.46 -17.81 1.55
N HIS A 65 16.01 -17.59 0.36
CA HIS A 65 17.41 -17.90 0.08
C HIS A 65 18.33 -16.98 0.89
N ASP A 66 19.37 -17.53 1.53
CA ASP A 66 20.26 -16.78 2.45
C ASP A 66 20.82 -15.49 1.83
N ASN A 67 21.24 -15.53 0.56
CA ASN A 67 21.71 -14.34 -0.15
C ASN A 67 20.65 -13.24 -0.28
N VAL A 68 19.38 -13.61 -0.48
CA VAL A 68 18.27 -12.65 -0.56
C VAL A 68 17.97 -12.09 0.82
N LEU A 69 17.87 -12.94 1.84
CA LEU A 69 17.65 -12.50 3.22
C LEU A 69 18.77 -11.58 3.71
N LYS A 70 20.02 -11.91 3.38
CA LYS A 70 21.18 -11.07 3.68
C LYS A 70 21.13 -9.74 2.95
N ALA A 71 20.78 -9.73 1.66
CA ALA A 71 20.65 -8.49 0.89
C ALA A 71 19.55 -7.57 1.46
N ILE A 72 18.44 -8.14 1.95
CA ILE A 72 17.38 -7.39 2.63
C ILE A 72 17.90 -6.83 3.95
N ALA A 73 18.54 -7.66 4.78
CA ALA A 73 19.05 -7.27 6.10
C ALA A 73 20.17 -6.21 6.03
N ASP A 74 20.98 -6.24 4.97
CA ASP A 74 22.06 -5.28 4.72
C ASP A 74 21.53 -3.94 4.13
N GLY A 75 20.22 -3.85 3.82
CA GLY A 75 19.53 -2.64 3.35
C GLY A 75 19.42 -1.52 4.41
N ALA A 76 19.14 -0.29 3.97
CA ALA A 76 19.03 0.86 4.87
C ALA A 76 17.80 0.78 5.79
N TYR A 77 16.72 0.19 5.30
CA TYR A 77 15.47 0.02 6.05
C TYR A 77 15.27 -1.41 6.57
N GLY A 78 15.97 -2.39 5.98
CA GLY A 78 15.83 -3.81 6.33
C GLY A 78 14.48 -4.38 5.90
N LYS A 79 13.81 -3.74 4.94
CA LYS A 79 12.40 -4.00 4.60
C LYS A 79 12.21 -4.03 3.10
N ILE A 80 11.37 -4.94 2.64
CA ILE A 80 10.91 -5.00 1.25
C ILE A 80 9.38 -4.98 1.20
N ALA A 81 8.84 -4.37 0.16
CA ALA A 81 7.43 -4.50 -0.19
C ALA A 81 7.30 -5.62 -1.24
N VAL A 82 6.33 -6.50 -1.05
CA VAL A 82 6.04 -7.58 -2.01
C VAL A 82 4.58 -7.50 -2.42
N THR A 83 4.35 -7.47 -3.73
CA THR A 83 3.04 -7.57 -4.34
C THR A 83 2.99 -8.80 -5.24
N TYR A 84 1.91 -9.56 -5.15
CA TYR A 84 1.65 -10.74 -5.97
C TYR A 84 0.38 -10.46 -6.78
N VAL A 85 0.50 -10.42 -8.11
CA VAL A 85 -0.58 -10.05 -9.04
C VAL A 85 -0.68 -11.02 -10.19
#